data_AF-A0AAD9WS57-F1
#
_entry.id   AF-A0AAD9WS57-F1
#
_cell.length_a   1.000
_cell.length_b   1.000
_cell.length_c   1.000
_cell.angle_alpha   90.00
_cell.angle_beta   90.00
_cell.angle_gamma   90.00
#
_symmetry.space_group_name_H-M   'P 1'
#
loop_
_entity.id
_entity.type
_entity.pdbx_description
1 polymer ?
#
loop_
_entity_poly.entity_id
_entity_poly.type
_entity_poly.pdbx_seq_one_letter_code
_entity_poly.pdbx_strand_id
1 'polypeptide(L)'
;MEESPAQRRLKAVHCHLVDTSNDLHSPSPIQHNLTSSHFVHSEAYSVVLPEKLQTGKWNVYRSAHSPLKLVSRFPDHPEIGTLHDNFIHAVETFRYCKYLGKRIRVDGTVGQFKWMTYGEASTAREAIGSGLRYHGLPKGVCIGLYFISRLEWMIVDHACSAYSYISAPLYDTLGPDAVKYVVNHADIQAIFCILETLNTVGLLFASLIQKNMANCC
;
A
#
# COMPACT_ATOMS: atom_id res chain seq x y z
N MET A 1 39.05 -21.89 24.00
CA MET A 1 38.82 -21.10 25.23
C MET A 1 37.38 -20.61 25.16
N GLU A 2 36.47 -21.22 25.91
CA GLU A 2 35.02 -20.97 25.81
C GLU A 2 34.65 -19.62 26.46
N GLU A 3 33.91 -18.78 25.72
CA GLU A 3 33.50 -17.45 26.15
C GLU A 3 32.36 -17.54 27.19
N SER A 4 32.56 -16.91 28.35
CA SER A 4 31.62 -16.94 29.48
C SER A 4 30.25 -16.33 29.11
N PRO A 5 29.14 -16.85 29.67
CA PRO A 5 27.79 -16.28 29.46
C PRO A 5 27.68 -14.78 29.84
N ALA A 6 28.54 -14.30 30.73
CA ALA A 6 28.61 -12.88 31.09
C ALA A 6 29.30 -12.05 29.99
N GLN A 7 30.36 -12.59 29.38
CA GLN A 7 31.06 -11.95 28.26
C GLN A 7 30.18 -11.87 27.03
N ARG A 8 29.39 -12.92 26.74
CA ARG A 8 28.39 -12.89 25.65
C ARG A 8 27.31 -11.82 25.87
N ARG A 9 26.83 -11.66 27.11
CA ARG A 9 25.87 -10.61 27.45
C ARG A 9 26.46 -9.20 27.33
N LEU A 10 27.68 -9.00 27.82
CA LEU A 10 28.39 -7.73 27.67
C LEU A 10 28.66 -7.38 26.21
N LYS A 11 29.01 -8.37 25.38
CA LYS A 11 29.22 -8.21 23.94
C LYS A 11 27.93 -7.87 23.21
N ALA A 12 26.82 -8.53 23.57
CA ALA A 12 25.50 -8.22 23.01
C ALA A 12 25.03 -6.81 23.38
N VAL A 13 25.22 -6.38 24.63
CA VAL A 13 24.91 -5.02 25.09
C VAL A 13 25.84 -3.99 24.43
N HIS A 14 27.13 -4.28 24.30
CA HIS A 14 28.08 -3.42 23.62
C HIS A 14 27.74 -3.26 22.12
N CYS A 15 27.29 -4.31 21.44
CA CYS A 15 26.80 -4.23 20.06
C CYS A 15 25.50 -3.42 19.90
N HIS A 16 24.73 -3.21 20.98
CA HIS A 16 23.55 -2.33 20.97
C HIS A 16 23.87 -0.88 21.35
N LEU A 17 25.03 -0.64 21.99
CA LEU A 17 25.45 0.68 22.46
C LEU A 17 26.51 1.34 21.56
N VAL A 18 27.26 0.55 20.81
CA VAL A 18 28.27 1.03 19.86
C VAL A 18 27.69 0.95 18.46
N ASP A 19 27.32 2.13 17.97
CA ASP A 19 26.94 2.37 16.59
C ASP A 19 28.06 1.87 15.66
N THR A 20 27.82 0.80 14.91
CA THR A 20 28.70 0.41 13.79
C THR A 20 28.37 1.19 12.52
N SER A 21 27.88 2.43 12.66
CA SER A 21 27.78 3.36 11.54
C SER A 21 29.06 4.18 11.46
N ASN A 22 29.98 3.75 10.60
CA ASN A 22 30.98 4.64 10.01
C ASN A 22 30.34 5.50 8.89
N ASP A 23 29.02 5.63 8.88
CA ASP A 23 28.27 6.44 7.93
C ASP A 23 28.21 7.87 8.44
N LEU A 24 28.72 8.78 7.62
CA LEU A 24 28.80 10.23 7.84
C LEU A 24 27.42 10.94 7.93
N HIS A 25 26.33 10.21 8.17
CA HIS A 25 24.95 10.71 8.12
C HIS A 25 24.03 10.29 9.27
N SER A 26 24.51 9.62 10.32
CA SER A 26 23.69 9.38 11.52
C SER A 26 23.64 10.65 12.39
N PRO A 27 22.49 11.35 12.53
CA PRO A 27 22.43 12.48 13.44
C PRO A 27 22.41 11.99 14.89
N SER A 28 23.09 12.73 15.76
CA SER A 28 23.24 12.42 17.19
C SER A 28 21.90 12.11 17.88
N PRO A 29 21.88 11.22 18.91
CA PRO A 29 20.66 10.81 19.62
C PRO A 29 19.98 11.96 20.41
N ILE A 30 20.64 13.11 20.51
CA ILE A 30 20.08 14.36 21.02
C ILE A 30 19.94 15.29 19.82
N GLN A 31 18.72 15.42 19.29
CA GLN A 31 18.41 16.39 18.26
C GLN A 31 17.68 17.60 18.87
N HIS A 32 18.02 18.79 18.39
CA HIS A 32 17.22 19.98 18.65
C HIS A 32 15.87 19.81 17.94
N ASN A 33 14.78 19.86 18.69
CA ASN A 33 13.46 19.82 18.08
C ASN A 33 13.24 21.16 17.35
N LEU A 34 13.30 21.18 16.01
CA LEU A 34 13.11 22.40 15.21
C LEU A 34 11.75 23.07 15.46
N THR A 35 10.81 22.37 16.11
CA THR A 35 9.44 22.80 16.37
C THR A 35 9.13 22.99 17.86
N SER A 36 10.07 22.75 18.78
CA SER A 36 9.90 23.03 20.22
C SER A 36 11.20 23.43 20.90
N SER A 37 11.14 24.30 21.92
CA SER A 37 12.31 24.79 22.67
C SER A 37 12.95 23.77 23.62
N HIS A 38 12.63 22.48 23.49
CA HIS A 38 13.07 21.42 24.40
C HIS A 38 13.80 20.30 23.63
N PHE A 39 14.90 19.82 24.23
CA PHE A 39 15.61 18.62 23.76
C PHE A 39 14.80 17.38 24.12
N VAL A 40 14.54 16.51 23.13
CA VAL A 40 13.82 15.25 23.33
C VAL A 40 14.74 14.11 22.94
N HIS A 41 14.88 13.12 23.83
CA HIS A 41 15.56 11.87 23.54
C HIS A 41 14.54 10.87 23.04
N SER A 42 14.52 10.59 21.73
CA SER A 42 13.83 9.45 21.10
C SER A 42 13.85 9.61 19.58
N GLU A 43 14.08 8.51 18.87
CA GLU A 43 13.68 8.31 17.47
C GLU A 43 12.17 8.55 17.33
N ALA A 44 11.76 9.81 17.22
CA ALA A 44 10.37 10.16 17.06
C ALA A 44 9.98 9.96 15.58
N TYR A 45 9.01 9.10 15.30
CA TYR A 45 8.49 8.95 13.93
C TYR A 45 7.76 10.20 13.42
N SER A 46 7.26 11.04 14.33
CA SER A 46 6.54 12.26 13.99
C SER A 46 6.76 13.38 15.01
N VAL A 47 6.63 14.63 14.55
CA VAL A 47 6.73 15.84 15.36
C VAL A 47 5.49 16.71 15.17
N VAL A 48 5.14 17.46 16.22
CA VAL A 48 4.04 18.43 16.19
C VAL A 48 4.47 19.64 15.37
N LEU A 49 3.66 20.05 14.40
CA LEU A 49 3.92 21.28 13.67
C LEU A 49 3.75 22.50 14.57
N PRO A 50 4.56 23.56 14.38
CA PRO A 50 4.39 24.82 15.11
C PRO A 50 3.05 25.50 14.80
N GLU A 51 2.50 25.23 13.60
CA GLU A 51 1.20 25.71 13.17
C GLU A 51 0.10 25.04 13.98
N LYS A 52 -0.37 25.72 15.04
CA LYS A 52 -1.67 25.40 15.64
C LYS A 52 -2.75 25.76 14.62
N LEU A 53 -3.43 24.76 14.08
CA LEU A 53 -4.61 25.00 13.26
C LEU A 53 -5.62 25.83 14.07
N GLN A 54 -6.06 26.96 13.52
CA GLN A 54 -7.04 27.82 14.20
C GLN A 54 -8.41 27.15 14.38
N THR A 55 -8.64 26.01 13.73
CA THR A 55 -9.94 25.37 13.58
C THR A 55 -10.20 24.18 14.51
N GLY A 56 -9.28 23.83 15.43
CA GLY A 56 -9.51 22.67 16.30
C GLY A 56 -8.61 22.50 17.52
N LYS A 57 -9.00 21.56 18.38
CA LYS A 57 -8.29 21.15 19.62
C LYS A 57 -7.06 20.25 19.35
N TRP A 58 -6.83 19.85 18.10
CA TRP A 58 -5.89 18.79 17.75
C TRP A 58 -4.57 19.34 17.20
N ASN A 59 -3.45 18.71 17.58
CA ASN A 59 -2.13 18.98 17.02
C ASN A 59 -1.99 18.31 15.64
N VAL A 60 -1.31 18.99 14.72
CA VAL A 60 -0.92 18.40 13.43
C VAL A 60 0.44 17.77 13.58
N TYR A 61 0.57 16.51 13.15
CA TYR A 61 1.82 15.78 13.17
C TYR A 61 2.36 15.60 11.75
N ARG A 62 3.68 15.72 11.58
CA ARG A 62 4.40 15.36 10.35
C ARG A 62 5.59 14.46 10.67
N SER A 63 6.13 13.79 9.65
CA SER A 63 7.37 13.03 9.78
C SER A 63 8.46 13.87 10.40
N ALA A 64 9.15 13.32 11.41
CA ALA A 64 10.29 14.00 12.03
C ALA A 64 11.44 14.26 11.04
N HIS A 65 11.55 13.45 9.99
CA HIS A 65 12.56 13.58 8.94
C HIS A 65 12.21 14.67 7.91
N SER A 66 10.95 15.09 7.81
CA SER A 66 10.54 16.16 6.91
C SER A 66 9.41 16.99 7.52
N PRO A 67 9.69 17.75 8.59
CA PRO A 67 8.66 18.45 9.34
C PRO A 67 8.13 19.67 8.58
N LEU A 68 8.92 20.27 7.69
CA LEU A 68 8.60 21.53 7.03
C LEU A 68 8.44 21.43 5.51
N LYS A 69 8.65 20.24 4.93
CA LYS A 69 8.66 20.06 3.47
C LYS A 69 7.86 18.82 3.08
N LEU A 70 7.16 18.92 1.95
CA LEU A 70 6.59 17.74 1.30
C LEU A 70 7.70 16.96 0.57
N VAL A 71 7.84 15.68 0.92
CA VAL A 71 8.72 14.77 0.19
C VAL A 71 7.97 14.29 -1.04
N SER A 72 8.35 14.82 -2.20
CA SER A 72 7.76 14.43 -3.48
C SER A 72 8.51 13.26 -4.14
N ARG A 73 9.80 13.08 -3.83
CA ARG A 73 10.68 12.02 -4.36
C ARG A 73 11.74 11.65 -3.32
N PHE A 74 12.36 10.49 -3.49
CA PHE A 74 13.46 10.04 -2.63
C PHE A 74 14.79 10.69 -3.07
N PRO A 75 15.61 11.22 -2.17
CA PRO A 75 16.90 11.84 -2.53
C PRO A 75 17.85 10.91 -3.27
N ASP A 76 17.93 9.64 -2.84
CA ASP A 76 18.80 8.63 -3.43
C ASP A 76 18.21 7.99 -4.69
N HIS A 77 16.89 8.15 -4.89
CA HIS A 77 16.13 7.61 -6.02
C HIS A 77 15.19 8.68 -6.62
N PRO A 78 15.73 9.73 -7.24
CA PRO A 78 14.97 10.86 -7.78
C PRO A 78 14.11 10.51 -8.99
N GLU A 79 14.28 9.32 -9.58
CA GLU A 79 13.46 8.75 -10.64
C GLU A 79 12.09 8.27 -10.13
N ILE A 80 11.98 7.91 -8.85
CA ILE A 80 10.74 7.40 -8.26
C ILE A 80 9.82 8.58 -7.92
N GLY A 81 8.86 8.85 -8.80
CA GLY A 81 7.86 9.92 -8.63
C GLY A 81 6.44 9.43 -8.40
N THR A 82 6.14 8.19 -8.75
CA THR A 82 4.80 7.61 -8.70
C THR A 82 4.81 6.22 -8.08
N LEU A 83 3.62 5.71 -7.71
CA LEU A 83 3.46 4.31 -7.29
C LEU A 83 3.89 3.33 -8.40
N HIS A 84 3.69 3.71 -9.66
CA HIS A 84 4.17 2.94 -10.80
C HIS A 84 5.70 2.88 -10.80
N ASP A 85 6.40 4.01 -10.67
CA ASP A 85 7.86 4.05 -10.70
C ASP A 85 8.44 3.25 -9.54
N ASN A 86 7.84 3.36 -8.35
CA ASN A 86 8.23 2.59 -7.17
C ASN A 86 8.13 1.08 -7.41
N PHE A 87 7.03 0.63 -8.02
CA PHE A 87 6.86 -0.79 -8.33
C PHE A 87 7.85 -1.27 -9.41
N ILE A 88 8.12 -0.46 -10.45
CA ILE A 88 9.10 -0.79 -11.48
C ILE A 88 10.50 -0.91 -10.88
N HIS A 89 10.90 0.06 -10.05
CA HIS A 89 12.17 0.01 -9.33
C HIS A 89 12.28 -1.30 -8.52
N ALA A 90 11.23 -1.67 -7.77
CA ALA A 90 11.21 -2.93 -7.02
C ALA A 90 11.33 -4.17 -7.92
N VAL A 91 10.68 -4.18 -9.09
CA VAL A 91 10.77 -5.29 -10.06
C VAL A 91 12.16 -5.39 -10.67
N GLU A 92 12.81 -4.27 -10.98
CA GLU A 92 14.16 -4.23 -11.53
C GLU A 92 15.19 -4.72 -10.52
N THR A 93 15.08 -4.29 -9.25
CA THR A 93 16.01 -4.68 -8.18
C THR A 93 15.77 -6.12 -7.67
N PHE A 94 14.50 -6.53 -7.52
CA PHE A 94 14.13 -7.75 -6.79
C PHE A 94 13.36 -8.77 -7.64
N ARG A 95 13.57 -8.76 -8.97
CA ARG A 95 12.79 -9.54 -9.95
C ARG A 95 12.48 -10.98 -9.53
N TYR A 96 13.49 -11.70 -9.03
CA TYR A 96 13.39 -13.12 -8.68
C TYR A 96 13.11 -13.38 -7.19
N CYS A 97 13.01 -12.34 -6.37
CA CYS A 97 12.69 -12.45 -4.96
C CYS A 97 11.19 -12.73 -4.76
N LYS A 98 10.86 -13.44 -3.68
CA LYS A 98 9.48 -13.71 -3.28
C LYS A 98 8.77 -12.41 -2.89
N TYR A 99 7.59 -12.18 -3.45
CA TYR A 99 6.79 -10.98 -3.20
C TYR A 99 5.43 -11.32 -2.55
N LEU A 100 4.53 -11.95 -3.28
CA LEU A 100 3.16 -12.25 -2.78
C LEU A 100 3.01 -13.72 -2.43
N GLY A 101 2.59 -14.01 -1.21
CA GLY A 101 2.42 -15.38 -0.70
C GLY A 101 0.95 -15.74 -0.51
N LYS A 102 0.53 -16.90 -1.02
CA LYS A 102 -0.78 -17.50 -0.73
C LYS A 102 -0.59 -18.85 -0.06
N ARG A 103 -1.35 -19.10 1.00
CA ARG A 103 -1.39 -20.43 1.63
C ARG A 103 -2.16 -21.39 0.75
N ILE A 104 -1.54 -22.53 0.44
CA ILE A 104 -2.24 -23.65 -0.19
C ILE A 104 -3.01 -24.38 0.92
N ARG A 105 -4.30 -24.66 0.68
CA ARG A 105 -5.10 -25.55 1.52
C ARG A 105 -5.43 -26.79 0.70
N VAL A 106 -4.83 -27.92 1.08
CA VAL A 106 -5.22 -29.24 0.57
C VAL A 106 -6.01 -29.89 1.71
N ASP A 107 -7.24 -30.32 1.43
CA ASP A 107 -8.10 -31.07 2.36
C ASP A 107 -8.32 -30.40 3.74
N GLY A 108 -8.52 -29.08 3.75
CA GLY A 108 -8.79 -28.32 4.98
C GLY A 108 -7.57 -28.09 5.89
N THR A 109 -6.41 -28.66 5.56
CA THR A 109 -5.18 -28.50 6.34
C THR A 109 -4.38 -27.29 5.85
N VAL A 110 -3.75 -26.56 6.79
CA VAL A 110 -2.92 -25.39 6.47
C VAL A 110 -1.61 -25.86 5.82
N GLY A 111 -1.52 -25.73 4.50
CA GLY A 111 -0.33 -26.08 3.73
C GLY A 111 0.70 -24.94 3.63
N GLN A 112 1.74 -25.21 2.83
CA GLN A 112 2.84 -24.29 2.60
C GLN A 112 2.41 -23.06 1.78
N PHE A 113 3.20 -21.99 1.89
CA PHE A 113 3.04 -20.82 1.03
C PHE A 113 3.52 -21.11 -0.38
N LYS A 114 2.65 -20.83 -1.36
CA LYS A 114 3.07 -20.61 -2.74
C LYS A 114 3.38 -19.13 -2.90
N TRP A 115 4.58 -18.84 -3.37
CA TRP A 115 5.05 -17.47 -3.58
C TRP A 115 5.00 -17.13 -5.07
N MET A 116 4.62 -15.89 -5.34
CA MET A 116 4.80 -15.21 -6.60
C MET A 116 5.98 -14.24 -6.45
N THR A 117 6.86 -14.21 -7.43
CA THR A 117 8.00 -13.30 -7.51
C THR A 117 7.56 -11.90 -7.96
N TYR A 118 8.41 -10.88 -7.76
CA TYR A 118 8.17 -9.55 -8.30
C TYR A 118 8.00 -9.56 -9.82
N GLY A 119 8.81 -10.36 -10.53
CA GLY A 119 8.71 -10.51 -11.99
C GLY A 119 7.37 -11.10 -12.43
N GLU A 120 6.91 -12.19 -11.79
CA GLU A 120 5.60 -12.79 -12.09
C GLU A 120 4.45 -11.82 -11.79
N ALA A 121 4.54 -11.06 -10.69
CA ALA A 121 3.56 -10.04 -10.36
C ALA A 121 3.53 -8.91 -11.40
N SER A 122 4.69 -8.50 -11.94
CA SER A 122 4.77 -7.52 -13.03
C SER A 122 4.10 -8.03 -14.30
N THR A 123 4.36 -9.27 -14.71
CA THR A 123 3.72 -9.87 -15.88
C THR A 123 2.20 -9.93 -15.72
N ALA A 124 1.70 -10.34 -14.54
CA ALA A 124 0.27 -10.39 -14.28
C ALA A 124 -0.37 -8.99 -14.28
N ARG A 125 0.30 -8.01 -13.68
CA ARG A 125 -0.10 -6.60 -13.68
C ARG A 125 -0.21 -6.04 -15.11
N GLU A 126 0.77 -6.29 -15.96
CA GLU A 126 0.78 -5.86 -17.36
C GLU A 126 -0.36 -6.51 -18.16
N ALA A 127 -0.60 -7.81 -17.97
CA ALA A 127 -1.70 -8.51 -18.61
C ALA A 127 -3.07 -7.93 -18.23
N ILE A 128 -3.30 -7.67 -16.93
CA ILE A 128 -4.56 -7.08 -16.45
C ILE A 128 -4.77 -5.69 -17.02
N GLY A 129 -3.77 -4.82 -16.88
CA GLY A 129 -3.92 -3.43 -17.27
C GLY A 129 -4.01 -3.24 -18.79
N SER A 130 -3.23 -3.99 -19.57
CA SER A 130 -3.35 -4.01 -21.04
C SER A 130 -4.69 -4.58 -21.50
N GLY A 131 -5.21 -5.61 -20.82
CA GLY A 131 -6.55 -6.15 -21.06
C GLY A 131 -7.65 -5.10 -20.86
N LEU A 132 -7.62 -4.37 -19.73
CA LEU A 132 -8.58 -3.29 -19.48
C LEU A 132 -8.53 -2.20 -20.56
N ARG A 133 -7.33 -1.82 -21.00
CA ARG A 133 -7.16 -0.85 -22.09
C ARG A 133 -7.66 -1.39 -23.43
N TYR A 134 -7.40 -2.65 -23.73
CA TYR A 134 -7.88 -3.31 -24.94
C TYR A 134 -9.43 -3.35 -24.99
N HIS A 135 -10.08 -3.56 -23.85
CA HIS A 135 -11.54 -3.50 -23.71
C HIS A 135 -12.11 -2.07 -23.69
N GLY A 136 -11.29 -1.05 -23.97
CA GLY A 136 -11.76 0.31 -24.22
C GLY A 136 -11.91 1.17 -22.97
N LEU A 137 -11.43 0.74 -21.80
CA LEU A 137 -11.51 1.57 -20.59
C LEU A 137 -10.51 2.74 -20.70
N PRO A 138 -10.99 4.00 -20.60
CA PRO A 138 -10.13 5.15 -20.65
C PRO A 138 -9.37 5.35 -19.33
N LYS A 139 -8.30 6.14 -19.35
CA LYS A 139 -7.59 6.54 -18.13
C LYS A 139 -8.53 7.33 -17.22
N GLY A 140 -8.33 7.23 -15.92
CA GLY A 140 -9.05 7.98 -14.89
C GLY A 140 -10.34 7.31 -14.41
N VAL A 141 -10.75 6.19 -15.00
CA VAL A 141 -11.96 5.47 -14.57
C VAL A 141 -11.73 4.68 -13.29
N CYS A 142 -12.83 4.45 -12.57
CA CYS A 142 -12.83 3.67 -11.35
C CYS A 142 -12.99 2.17 -11.62
N ILE A 143 -12.14 1.38 -10.97
CA ILE A 143 -12.12 -0.08 -11.02
C ILE A 143 -12.43 -0.61 -9.62
N GLY A 144 -13.48 -1.39 -9.48
CA GLY A 144 -13.89 -2.01 -8.23
C GLY A 144 -13.04 -3.25 -7.93
N LEU A 145 -12.51 -3.34 -6.71
CA LEU A 145 -11.78 -4.51 -6.21
C LEU A 145 -12.62 -5.16 -5.12
N TYR A 146 -13.22 -6.31 -5.44
CA TYR A 146 -14.09 -7.06 -4.55
C TYR A 146 -13.43 -8.39 -4.18
N PHE A 147 -12.38 -8.30 -3.36
CA PHE A 147 -11.71 -9.48 -2.83
C PHE A 147 -11.61 -9.44 -1.30
N ILE A 148 -11.70 -10.61 -0.69
CA ILE A 148 -11.13 -10.85 0.65
C ILE A 148 -9.60 -10.91 0.54
N SER A 149 -8.87 -10.43 1.55
CA SER A 149 -7.39 -10.37 1.63
C SER A 149 -6.66 -11.40 0.75
N ARG A 150 -6.33 -11.00 -0.48
CA ARG A 150 -5.82 -11.87 -1.57
C ARG A 150 -4.71 -11.17 -2.33
N LEU A 151 -3.80 -11.95 -2.90
CA LEU A 151 -2.72 -11.41 -3.73
C LEU A 151 -3.25 -10.75 -5.00
N GLU A 152 -4.36 -11.25 -5.51
CA GLU A 152 -5.03 -10.76 -6.73
C GLU A 152 -5.42 -9.28 -6.56
N TRP A 153 -5.78 -8.85 -5.34
CA TRP A 153 -6.04 -7.46 -5.01
C TRP A 153 -4.82 -6.57 -5.31
N MET A 154 -3.66 -6.96 -4.79
CA MET A 154 -2.42 -6.19 -4.96
C MET A 154 -2.01 -6.08 -6.42
N ILE A 155 -2.19 -7.15 -7.20
CA ILE A 155 -1.82 -7.14 -8.62
C ILE A 155 -2.75 -6.19 -9.42
N VAL A 156 -4.06 -6.23 -9.16
CA VAL A 156 -5.02 -5.32 -9.80
C VAL A 156 -4.75 -3.86 -9.40
N ASP A 157 -4.43 -3.60 -8.14
CA ASP A 157 -4.10 -2.25 -7.66
C ASP A 157 -2.83 -1.70 -8.33
N HIS A 158 -1.79 -2.54 -8.47
CA HIS A 158 -0.59 -2.20 -9.24
C HIS A 158 -0.90 -1.95 -10.72
N ALA A 159 -1.86 -2.65 -11.30
CA ALA A 159 -2.31 -2.43 -12.67
C ALA A 159 -3.07 -1.11 -12.80
N CYS A 160 -3.89 -0.75 -11.80
CA CYS A 160 -4.55 0.54 -11.74
C CYS A 160 -3.53 1.68 -11.71
N SER A 161 -2.53 1.57 -10.83
CA SER A 161 -1.42 2.53 -10.75
C SER A 161 -0.64 2.65 -12.07
N ALA A 162 -0.44 1.54 -12.79
CA ALA A 162 0.29 1.49 -14.06
C ALA A 162 -0.44 2.18 -15.22
N TYR A 163 -1.76 1.98 -15.32
CA TYR A 163 -2.57 2.41 -16.45
C TYR A 163 -3.43 3.65 -16.14
N SER A 164 -3.16 4.31 -15.00
CA SER A 164 -3.86 5.51 -14.55
C SER A 164 -5.35 5.27 -14.27
N TYR A 165 -5.70 4.13 -13.68
CA TYR A 165 -7.04 3.86 -13.16
C TYR A 165 -7.12 4.14 -11.66
N ILE A 166 -8.33 4.33 -11.15
CA ILE A 166 -8.62 4.56 -9.74
C ILE A 166 -9.14 3.26 -9.14
N SER A 167 -8.42 2.65 -8.21
CA SER A 167 -8.89 1.45 -7.51
C SER A 167 -9.88 1.82 -6.40
N ALA A 168 -11.04 1.15 -6.38
CA ALA A 168 -12.10 1.35 -5.40
C ALA A 168 -12.36 0.05 -4.62
N PRO A 169 -12.08 -0.01 -3.31
CA PRO A 169 -12.32 -1.21 -2.50
C PRO A 169 -13.82 -1.49 -2.31
N LEU A 170 -14.22 -2.75 -2.47
CA LEU A 170 -15.58 -3.23 -2.16
C LEU A 170 -15.49 -4.35 -1.11
N TYR A 171 -16.18 -4.16 0.03
CA TYR A 171 -16.18 -5.11 1.15
C TYR A 171 -17.60 -5.49 1.58
N ASP A 172 -17.82 -6.79 1.77
CA ASP A 172 -19.09 -7.35 2.26
C ASP A 172 -19.44 -6.93 3.70
N THR A 173 -18.43 -6.57 4.50
CA THR A 173 -18.60 -6.30 5.93
C THR A 173 -19.50 -5.10 6.22
N LEU A 174 -19.73 -4.23 5.24
CA LEU A 174 -20.61 -3.07 5.34
C LEU A 174 -22.03 -3.33 4.80
N GLY A 175 -22.31 -4.55 4.34
CA GLY A 175 -23.59 -4.95 3.76
C GLY A 175 -23.76 -4.56 2.29
N PRO A 176 -24.77 -5.13 1.60
CA PRO A 176 -24.97 -4.98 0.15
C PRO A 176 -25.32 -3.54 -0.26
N ASP A 177 -25.98 -2.77 0.61
CA ASP A 177 -26.34 -1.38 0.33
C ASP A 177 -25.11 -0.47 0.27
N ALA A 178 -24.10 -0.73 1.10
CA ALA A 178 -22.84 0.01 1.07
C ALA A 178 -22.07 -0.27 -0.23
N VAL A 179 -22.00 -1.54 -0.65
CA VAL A 179 -21.39 -1.91 -1.94
C VAL A 179 -22.11 -1.21 -3.09
N LYS A 180 -23.45 -1.23 -3.08
CA LYS A 180 -24.26 -0.52 -4.08
C LYS A 180 -23.97 0.97 -4.09
N TYR A 181 -23.89 1.58 -2.92
CA TYR A 181 -23.56 3.00 -2.80
C TYR A 181 -22.20 3.32 -3.41
N VAL A 182 -21.15 2.57 -3.07
CA VAL A 182 -19.79 2.79 -3.60
C VAL A 182 -19.74 2.61 -5.11
N VAL A 183 -20.36 1.56 -5.65
CA VAL A 183 -20.40 1.30 -7.10
C VAL A 183 -21.03 2.47 -7.86
N ASN A 184 -22.13 3.02 -7.34
CA ASN A 184 -22.80 4.17 -7.94
C ASN A 184 -22.01 5.46 -7.77
N HIS A 185 -21.53 5.73 -6.54
CA HIS A 185 -20.89 6.99 -6.19
C HIS A 185 -19.53 7.15 -6.87
N ALA A 186 -18.78 6.07 -7.02
CA ALA A 186 -17.49 6.07 -7.68
C ALA A 186 -17.58 5.84 -9.20
N ASP A 187 -18.79 5.68 -9.76
CA ASP A 187 -19.01 5.38 -11.19
C ASP A 187 -18.09 4.25 -11.69
N ILE A 188 -18.16 3.09 -11.02
CA ILE A 188 -17.27 1.97 -11.29
C ILE A 188 -17.59 1.35 -12.66
N GLN A 189 -16.58 1.29 -13.54
CA GLN A 189 -16.74 0.78 -14.90
C GLN A 189 -16.38 -0.71 -15.07
N ALA A 190 -15.58 -1.25 -14.15
CA ALA A 190 -15.28 -2.68 -14.10
C ALA A 190 -15.07 -3.13 -12.66
N ILE A 191 -15.48 -4.36 -12.33
CA ILE A 191 -15.30 -4.96 -11.01
C ILE A 191 -14.55 -6.28 -11.15
N PHE A 192 -13.43 -6.38 -10.44
CA PHE A 192 -12.75 -7.65 -10.22
C PHE A 192 -13.32 -8.30 -8.96
N CYS A 193 -13.79 -9.53 -9.07
CA CYS A 193 -14.43 -10.24 -7.98
C CYS A 193 -14.09 -11.74 -8.01
N ILE A 194 -14.39 -12.43 -6.92
CA ILE A 194 -14.30 -13.89 -6.84
C ILE A 194 -15.62 -14.52 -7.25
N LEU A 195 -15.58 -15.80 -7.63
CA LEU A 195 -16.77 -16.53 -8.05
C LEU A 195 -17.90 -16.49 -7.00
N GLU A 196 -17.54 -16.56 -5.71
CA GLU A 196 -18.49 -16.48 -4.59
C GLU A 196 -19.26 -15.15 -4.54
N THR A 197 -18.61 -14.04 -4.92
CA THR A 197 -19.20 -12.69 -4.92
C THR A 197 -19.87 -12.33 -6.25
N LEU A 198 -19.77 -13.19 -7.27
CA LEU A 198 -20.25 -12.90 -8.63
C LEU A 198 -21.76 -12.65 -8.66
N ASN A 199 -22.54 -13.41 -7.89
CA ASN A 199 -23.99 -13.24 -7.81
C ASN A 199 -24.38 -11.86 -7.24
N THR A 200 -23.67 -11.41 -6.20
CA THR A 200 -23.87 -10.08 -5.61
C THR A 200 -23.59 -8.99 -6.64
N VAL A 201 -22.49 -9.11 -7.38
CA VAL A 201 -22.13 -8.18 -8.45
C VAL A 201 -23.18 -8.18 -9.58
N GLY A 202 -23.64 -9.35 -10.02
CA GLY A 202 -24.66 -9.48 -11.06
C GLY A 202 -25.99 -8.82 -10.68
N LEU A 203 -26.45 -9.00 -9.44
CA LEU A 203 -27.65 -8.35 -8.92
C LEU A 203 -27.50 -6.82 -8.85
N LEU A 204 -26.32 -6.33 -8.49
CA LEU A 204 -26.02 -4.90 -8.47
C LEU A 204 -26.13 -4.32 -9.87
N PHE A 205 -25.44 -4.89 -10.87
CA PHE A 205 -25.48 -4.39 -12.25
C PHE A 205 -26.88 -4.46 -12.89
N ALA A 206 -27.66 -5.51 -12.63
CA ALA A 206 -29.05 -5.59 -13.10
C ALA A 206 -29.89 -4.41 -12.56
N SER A 207 -29.70 -4.05 -11.29
CA SER A 207 -30.39 -2.90 -10.68
C SER A 207 -29.92 -1.54 -11.20
N LEU A 208 -28.69 -1.44 -11.73
CA LEU A 208 -28.14 -0.23 -12.33
C LEU A 208 -28.66 -0.02 -13.75
N ILE A 209 -28.70 -1.09 -14.55
CA ILE A 209 -29.26 -1.05 -15.92
C ILE A 209 -30.73 -0.61 -15.87
N GLN A 210 -31.51 -1.11 -14.92
CA GLN A 210 -32.90 -0.69 -14.74
C GLN A 210 -33.04 0.81 -14.38
N LYS A 211 -32.13 1.34 -13.54
CA LYS A 211 -32.14 2.77 -13.18
C LYS A 211 -31.72 3.68 -14.33
N ASN A 212 -30.70 3.29 -15.11
CA ASN A 212 -30.26 4.06 -16.28
C ASN A 212 -31.30 4.04 -17.40
N MET A 213 -32.08 2.96 -17.56
CA MET A 213 -33.21 2.92 -18.49
C MET A 213 -34.39 3.79 -18.01
N ALA A 214 -34.65 3.85 -16.69
CA ALA A 214 -35.72 4.67 -16.12
C ALA A 214 -35.43 6.19 -16.16
N ASN A 215 -34.16 6.60 -16.17
CA ASN A 215 -33.75 8.00 -16.29
C ASN A 215 -33.62 8.48 -17.76
N CYS A 216 -33.81 7.59 -18.74
CA CYS A 216 -33.78 7.89 -20.17
C CYS A 216 -35.18 7.94 -20.81
N CYS A 217 -36.26 7.82 -20.03
CA CYS A 217 -37.64 8.08 -20.44
C CYS A 217 -38.15 9.33 -19.72
#